data_AF-H2XR25-F1
#
_entry.id   AF-H2XR25-F1
#
_cell.length_a   1.000
_cell.length_b   1.000
_cell.length_c   1.000
_cell.angle_alpha   90.00
_cell.angle_beta   90.00
_cell.angle_gamma   90.00
#
_symmetry.space_group_name_H-M   'P 1'
#
loop_
_entity.id
_entity.type
_entity.pdbx_description
1 polymer ?
#
loop_
_entity_poly.entity_id
_entity_poly.type
_entity_poly.pdbx_seq_one_letter_code
_entity_poly.pdbx_strand_id
1 'polypeptide(L)'
;MDVKITATAGSRCFDVLSYNRDADISLKLRACVEDSTNQAFLRATYYSPNKNGLQSAHMLFDYQTTFKIYLDSWYRVAMTWNKNDKLLQIIAFDNADSVGLVSRFTFSGIGDENLFQPGGFISLGQWELPTRTSVAESIWINQVALWKSELTRDEIRNNMRRVVKVSEPNLANLWKFTEGQGLMVQDVVSNNNLHMLGYGRRTPIWTL
;
A
#
# COMPACT_ATOMS: atom_id res chain seq x y z
N MET A 1 0.68 8.04 -0.86
CA MET A 1 -0.77 7.79 -0.87
C MET A 1 -1.36 8.29 0.42
N ASP A 2 -2.59 8.78 0.40
CA ASP A 2 -3.29 9.19 1.60
C ASP A 2 -4.27 8.08 1.99
N VAL A 3 -4.21 7.63 3.23
CA VAL A 3 -4.95 6.47 3.71
C VAL A 3 -5.54 6.81 5.07
N LYS A 4 -6.83 6.52 5.23
CA LYS A 4 -7.51 6.52 6.51
C LYS A 4 -8.11 5.14 6.75
N ILE A 5 -7.74 4.55 7.88
CA ILE A 5 -8.24 3.24 8.30
C ILE A 5 -9.37 3.48 9.29
N THR A 6 -10.53 2.88 9.02
CA THR A 6 -11.67 2.86 9.93
C THR A 6 -11.88 1.42 10.36
N ALA A 7 -12.06 1.17 11.66
CA ALA A 7 -12.34 -0.18 12.14
C ALA A 7 -13.80 -0.27 12.57
N THR A 8 -14.42 -1.42 12.29
CA THR A 8 -15.65 -1.82 12.98
C THR A 8 -15.28 -2.81 14.08
N ALA A 9 -15.89 -2.71 15.27
CA ALA A 9 -15.47 -3.41 16.49
C ALA A 9 -15.01 -4.88 16.30
N GLY A 10 -13.85 -5.21 16.89
CA GLY A 10 -13.16 -6.50 16.83
C GLY A 10 -11.70 -6.36 16.37
N SER A 11 -10.79 -7.19 16.86
CA SER A 11 -9.39 -7.18 16.39
C SER A 11 -9.33 -7.58 14.91
N ARG A 12 -8.98 -6.64 14.04
CA ARG A 12 -9.06 -6.81 12.58
C ARG A 12 -7.82 -6.20 11.90
N CYS A 13 -7.28 -6.92 10.92
CA CYS A 13 -6.16 -6.48 10.10
C CYS A 13 -6.63 -6.24 8.65
N PHE A 14 -6.07 -5.22 8.00
CA PHE A 14 -6.48 -4.78 6.66
C PHE A 14 -5.29 -4.55 5.76
N ASP A 15 -5.37 -5.00 4.52
CA ASP A 15 -4.35 -4.72 3.52
C ASP A 15 -4.61 -3.34 2.90
N VAL A 16 -3.64 -2.44 3.04
CA VAL A 16 -3.70 -1.07 2.49
C VAL A 16 -3.24 -1.05 1.04
N LEU A 17 -2.08 -1.65 0.81
CA LEU A 17 -1.42 -1.75 -0.49
C LEU A 17 -0.77 -3.12 -0.59
N SER A 18 -0.93 -3.77 -1.73
CA SER A 18 -0.26 -5.01 -2.06
C SER A 18 0.33 -4.92 -3.45
N TYR A 19 1.56 -5.40 -3.59
CA TYR A 19 2.17 -5.68 -4.88
C TYR A 19 2.29 -7.19 -5.02
N ASN A 20 1.77 -7.74 -6.11
CA ASN A 20 1.83 -9.18 -6.39
C ASN A 20 2.34 -9.44 -7.80
N ARG A 21 3.24 -10.40 -7.96
CA ARG A 21 3.64 -10.91 -9.27
C ARG A 21 3.06 -12.30 -9.44
N ASP A 22 2.04 -12.47 -10.30
CA ASP A 22 1.50 -13.75 -10.79
C ASP A 22 1.68 -14.95 -9.82
N ALA A 23 1.24 -14.76 -8.58
CA ALA A 23 1.38 -15.67 -7.43
C ALA A 23 2.78 -15.78 -6.78
N ASP A 24 3.90 -15.52 -7.44
CA ASP A 24 5.29 -15.75 -7.01
C ASP A 24 5.82 -14.87 -5.87
N ILE A 25 5.39 -13.62 -5.78
CA ILE A 25 5.87 -12.68 -4.77
C ILE A 25 4.71 -11.77 -4.36
N SER A 26 4.52 -11.58 -3.05
CA SER A 26 3.64 -10.51 -2.55
C SER A 26 4.33 -9.67 -1.49
N LEU A 27 4.33 -8.34 -1.66
CA LEU A 27 4.66 -7.37 -0.61
C LEU A 27 3.38 -6.66 -0.18
N LYS A 28 3.03 -6.78 1.10
CA LYS A 28 1.80 -6.22 1.65
C LYS A 28 2.09 -5.21 2.74
N LEU A 29 1.47 -4.04 2.64
CA LEU A 29 1.36 -3.10 3.73
C LEU A 29 0.02 -3.31 4.43
N ARG A 30 0.05 -3.83 5.65
CA ARG A 30 -1.14 -4.22 6.41
C ARG A 30 -1.28 -3.38 7.67
N ALA A 31 -2.47 -2.83 7.93
CA ALA A 31 -2.81 -2.18 9.19
C ALA A 31 -3.52 -3.15 10.13
N CYS A 32 -3.00 -3.41 11.33
CA CYS A 32 -3.59 -4.31 12.32
C CYS A 32 -4.01 -3.59 13.59
N VAL A 33 -5.28 -3.71 14.00
CA VAL A 33 -5.79 -3.19 15.29
C VAL A 33 -5.60 -4.25 16.37
N GLU A 34 -4.73 -3.96 17.35
CA GLU A 34 -4.35 -4.94 18.39
C GLU A 34 -5.04 -4.71 19.74
N ASP A 35 -5.69 -3.56 19.97
CA ASP A 35 -6.21 -3.22 21.30
C ASP A 35 -7.43 -2.29 21.29
N SER A 36 -7.94 -2.00 22.50
CA SER A 36 -9.03 -1.03 22.75
C SER A 36 -8.59 0.43 22.66
N THR A 37 -7.33 0.71 22.32
CA THR A 37 -6.77 2.08 22.28
C THR A 37 -6.89 2.74 20.91
N ASN A 38 -7.60 2.09 19.97
CA ASN A 38 -7.75 2.52 18.59
C ASN A 38 -6.40 2.69 17.86
N GLN A 39 -5.39 1.92 18.25
CA GLN A 39 -4.08 1.91 17.62
C GLN A 39 -3.99 0.78 16.60
N ALA A 40 -3.33 1.07 15.48
CA ALA A 40 -2.94 0.08 14.50
C ALA A 40 -1.45 0.14 14.18
N PHE A 41 -0.91 -0.98 13.71
CA PHE A 41 0.47 -1.09 13.25
C PHE A 41 0.48 -1.34 11.75
N LEU A 42 1.46 -0.75 11.06
CA LEU A 42 1.74 -1.14 9.70
C LEU A 42 2.67 -2.36 9.71
N ARG A 43 2.35 -3.36 8.91
CA ARG A 43 3.17 -4.54 8.71
C ARG A 43 3.57 -4.69 7.26
N ALA A 44 4.83 -5.02 7.04
CA ALA A 44 5.35 -5.38 5.73
C ALA A 44 5.54 -6.89 5.68
N THR A 45 4.75 -7.59 4.88
CA THR A 45 4.83 -9.05 4.78
C THR A 45 5.26 -9.47 3.39
N TYR A 46 6.27 -10.36 3.31
CA TYR A 46 6.78 -10.93 2.08
C TYR A 46 6.40 -12.42 1.99
N TYR A 47 5.74 -12.78 0.88
CA TYR A 47 5.37 -14.15 0.57
C TYR A 47 6.05 -14.63 -0.70
N SER A 48 6.50 -15.88 -0.71
CA SER A 48 6.90 -16.59 -1.93
C SER A 48 6.24 -17.99 -1.99
N PRO A 49 5.64 -18.41 -3.11
CA PRO A 49 5.17 -19.77 -3.30
C PRO A 49 6.30 -20.79 -3.36
N ASN A 50 5.93 -22.02 -3.06
CA ASN A 50 6.75 -23.16 -3.41
C ASN A 50 6.86 -23.32 -4.95
N LYS A 51 8.08 -23.43 -5.46
CA LYS A 51 8.39 -23.74 -6.88
C LYS A 51 7.86 -25.11 -7.35
N ASN A 52 7.24 -25.91 -6.47
CA ASN A 52 6.87 -27.30 -6.70
C ASN A 52 5.35 -27.53 -6.92
N GLY A 53 4.59 -26.50 -7.30
CA GLY A 53 3.18 -26.66 -7.71
C GLY A 53 2.16 -26.85 -6.58
N LEU A 54 2.59 -26.88 -5.31
CA LEU A 54 1.70 -26.80 -4.15
C LEU A 54 1.59 -25.33 -3.69
N GLN A 55 0.38 -24.77 -3.80
CA GLN A 55 0.04 -23.36 -3.58
C GLN A 55 0.06 -22.94 -2.09
N SER A 56 1.10 -23.31 -1.33
CA SER A 56 1.34 -22.78 0.01
C SER A 56 2.24 -21.54 -0.09
N ALA A 57 1.68 -20.36 0.16
CA ALA A 57 2.47 -19.15 0.37
C ALA A 57 3.27 -19.30 1.68
N HIS A 58 4.60 -19.33 1.60
CA HIS A 58 5.44 -19.25 2.79
C HIS A 58 5.66 -17.78 3.13
N MET A 59 5.26 -17.40 4.35
CA MET A 59 5.64 -16.12 4.91
C MET A 59 7.14 -16.20 5.19
N LEU A 60 7.92 -15.49 4.39
CA LEU A 60 9.37 -15.45 4.55
C LEU A 60 9.77 -14.41 5.60
N PHE A 61 8.96 -13.38 5.76
CA PHE A 61 9.21 -12.30 6.70
C PHE A 61 7.93 -11.51 6.99
N ASP A 62 7.77 -11.10 8.26
CA ASP A 62 6.76 -10.14 8.73
C ASP A 62 7.47 -9.06 9.56
N TYR A 63 7.42 -7.81 9.08
CA TYR A 63 7.94 -6.66 9.81
C TYR A 63 6.81 -5.93 10.50
N GLN A 64 6.95 -5.63 11.79
CA GLN A 64 6.12 -4.61 12.43
C GLN A 64 6.84 -3.26 12.36
N THR A 65 6.17 -2.22 11.85
CA THR A 65 6.75 -0.88 11.84
C THR A 65 7.04 -0.38 13.25
N THR A 66 8.07 0.45 13.39
CA THR A 66 8.45 1.09 14.66
C THR A 66 7.41 2.08 15.18
N PHE A 67 6.49 2.50 14.32
CA PHE A 67 5.46 3.47 14.63
C PHE A 67 4.05 2.87 14.59
N LYS A 68 3.17 3.51 15.35
CA LYS A 68 1.73 3.23 15.41
C LYS A 68 0.96 4.30 14.66
N ILE A 69 -0.20 3.93 14.15
CA ILE A 69 -1.19 4.83 13.56
C ILE A 69 -2.49 4.73 14.35
N TYR A 70 -3.34 5.74 14.30
CA TYR A 70 -4.61 5.78 15.01
C TYR A 70 -5.77 5.56 14.03
N LEU A 71 -6.82 4.89 14.50
CA LEU A 71 -8.04 4.75 13.73
C LEU A 71 -8.70 6.10 13.47
N ASP A 72 -9.49 6.13 12.40
CA ASP A 72 -10.28 7.27 11.95
C ASP A 72 -9.47 8.55 11.64
N SER A 73 -8.15 8.42 11.60
CA SER A 73 -7.21 9.48 11.28
C SER A 73 -6.62 9.25 9.89
N TRP A 74 -6.44 10.34 9.14
CA TRP A 74 -5.76 10.29 7.85
C TRP A 74 -4.25 10.27 8.06
N TYR A 75 -3.59 9.41 7.30
CA TYR A 75 -2.15 9.27 7.23
C TYR A 75 -1.69 9.36 5.79
N ARG A 76 -0.60 10.05 5.57
CA ARG A 76 0.10 10.02 4.30
C ARG A 76 1.20 8.98 4.40
N VAL A 77 1.12 7.94 3.58
CA VAL A 77 2.07 6.83 3.58
C VAL A 77 2.84 6.79 2.27
N ALA A 78 4.15 6.64 2.38
CA ALA A 78 5.06 6.36 1.28
C ALA A 78 5.86 5.10 1.56
N MET A 79 6.07 4.31 0.51
CA MET A 79 6.93 3.15 0.53
C MET A 79 7.99 3.35 -0.56
N THR A 80 9.27 3.30 -0.18
CA THR A 80 10.39 3.42 -1.13
C THR A 80 11.21 2.15 -1.14
N TRP A 81 11.76 1.83 -2.31
CA TRP A 81 12.63 0.69 -2.50
C TRP A 81 13.91 1.13 -3.20
N ASN A 82 15.03 0.88 -2.53
CA ASN A 82 16.35 1.00 -3.13
C ASN A 82 16.87 -0.39 -3.46
N LYS A 83 16.99 -0.69 -4.76
CA LYS A 83 17.47 -2.00 -5.24
C LYS A 83 18.94 -2.26 -4.92
N ASN A 84 19.78 -1.22 -4.82
CA ASN A 84 21.22 -1.36 -4.61
C ASN A 84 21.50 -1.66 -3.14
N ASP A 85 20.86 -0.90 -2.25
CA ASP A 85 20.99 -1.05 -0.81
C ASP A 85 20.06 -2.14 -0.23
N LYS A 86 19.20 -2.71 -1.07
CA LYS A 86 18.13 -3.66 -0.71
C LYS A 86 17.29 -3.13 0.46
N LEU A 87 17.00 -1.84 0.42
CA LEU A 87 16.40 -1.09 1.52
C LEU A 87 14.96 -0.72 1.17
N LEU A 88 14.02 -1.26 1.95
CA LEU A 88 12.63 -0.83 1.97
C LEU A 88 12.45 0.18 3.09
N GLN A 89 11.93 1.36 2.76
CA GLN A 89 11.55 2.36 3.75
C GLN A 89 10.05 2.57 3.69
N ILE A 90 9.42 2.60 4.86
CA ILE A 90 8.02 3.01 5.02
C ILE A 90 8.04 4.28 5.84
N ILE A 91 7.44 5.32 5.29
CA ILE A 91 7.37 6.64 5.89
C ILE A 91 5.89 7.00 6.01
N ALA A 92 5.46 7.41 7.20
CA ALA A 92 4.12 7.87 7.46
C ALA A 92 4.13 9.25 8.12
N PHE A 93 3.18 10.09 7.73
CA PHE A 93 2.92 11.38 8.37
C PHE A 93 1.45 11.44 8.77
N ASP A 94 1.18 12.04 9.93
CA ASP A 94 -0.16 12.40 10.34
C ASP A 94 -0.66 13.64 9.59
N ASN A 95 -1.95 13.96 9.75
CA ASN A 95 -2.58 15.15 9.15
C ASN A 95 -1.91 16.48 9.50
N ALA A 96 -1.26 16.55 10.66
CA ALA A 96 -0.61 17.77 11.10
C ALA A 96 0.81 17.92 10.52
N ASP A 97 1.27 16.95 9.71
CA ASP A 97 2.63 16.86 9.19
C ASP A 97 3.71 17.02 10.27
N SER A 98 3.36 16.65 11.52
CA SER A 98 4.11 17.00 12.72
C SER A 98 5.31 16.10 12.91
N VAL A 99 5.16 14.81 12.56
CA VAL A 99 6.18 13.80 12.75
C VAL A 99 6.25 12.90 11.52
N GLY A 100 7.40 12.90 10.85
CA GLY A 100 7.74 11.89 9.85
C GLY A 100 8.16 10.62 10.56
N LEU A 101 7.22 9.69 10.72
CA LEU A 101 7.46 8.38 11.30
C LEU A 101 8.12 7.51 10.24
N VAL A 102 9.28 6.92 10.55
CA VAL A 102 10.07 6.15 9.59
C VAL A 102 10.37 4.77 10.15
N SER A 103 10.01 3.75 9.38
CA SER A 103 10.48 2.38 9.57
C SER A 103 11.36 1.99 8.39
N ARG A 104 12.53 1.42 8.68
CA ARG A 104 13.48 0.97 7.67
C ARG A 104 13.71 -0.52 7.82
N PHE A 105 13.70 -1.21 6.69
CA PHE A 105 13.98 -2.63 6.64
C PHE A 105 14.95 -2.94 5.52
N THR A 106 16.10 -3.49 5.88
CA THR A 106 17.10 -3.96 4.92
C THR A 106 16.90 -5.45 4.71
N PHE A 107 16.68 -5.86 3.47
CA PHE A 107 16.56 -7.27 3.12
C PHE A 107 17.95 -7.92 3.14
N SER A 108 18.19 -8.78 4.13
CA SER A 108 19.40 -9.62 4.23
C SER A 108 19.03 -11.09 4.10
N GLY A 109 19.64 -11.83 3.17
CA GLY A 109 19.50 -13.28 3.05
C GLY A 109 18.30 -13.77 2.21
N ILE A 110 17.40 -12.89 1.79
CA ILE A 110 16.48 -13.16 0.69
C ILE A 110 17.32 -12.96 -0.59
N GLY A 111 17.26 -13.88 -1.56
CA GLY A 111 18.15 -13.90 -2.74
C GLY A 111 18.22 -12.55 -3.47
N ASP A 112 19.13 -12.39 -4.44
CA ASP A 112 19.32 -11.17 -5.25
C ASP A 112 18.10 -10.73 -6.10
N GLU A 113 16.90 -11.15 -5.73
CA GLU A 113 15.65 -10.86 -6.38
C GLU A 113 15.27 -9.39 -6.14
N ASN A 114 15.22 -8.63 -7.22
CA ASN A 114 14.56 -7.33 -7.21
C ASN A 114 13.08 -7.53 -6.82
N LEU A 115 12.62 -6.87 -5.75
CA LEU A 115 11.23 -7.03 -5.26
C LEU A 115 10.18 -6.59 -6.28
N PHE A 116 10.49 -5.60 -7.12
CA PHE A 116 9.58 -5.05 -8.11
C PHE A 116 10.08 -5.36 -9.53
N GLN A 117 10.04 -6.64 -9.91
CA GLN A 117 10.27 -7.03 -11.31
C GLN A 117 9.06 -6.68 -12.18
N PRO A 118 9.24 -6.34 -13.47
CA PRO A 118 8.11 -6.15 -14.37
C PRO A 118 7.19 -7.38 -14.44
N GLY A 119 5.89 -7.17 -14.65
CA GLY A 119 4.90 -8.24 -14.82
C GLY A 119 4.13 -8.61 -13.54
N GLY A 120 3.89 -7.65 -12.65
CA GLY A 120 2.99 -7.81 -11.51
C GLY A 120 1.80 -6.84 -11.54
N PHE A 121 0.89 -7.01 -10.59
CA PHE A 121 -0.28 -6.15 -10.35
C PHE A 121 -0.20 -5.48 -8.98
N ILE A 122 -0.80 -4.30 -8.90
CA ILE A 122 -0.99 -3.55 -7.66
C ILE A 122 -2.45 -3.69 -7.26
N SER A 123 -2.69 -4.07 -6.01
CA SER A 123 -4.01 -4.09 -5.41
C SER A 123 -4.08 -3.18 -4.19
N LEU A 124 -5.25 -2.58 -4.00
CA LEU A 124 -5.54 -1.64 -2.91
C LEU A 124 -6.74 -2.17 -2.12
N GLY A 125 -6.65 -2.18 -0.80
CA GLY A 125 -7.79 -2.53 0.05
C GLY A 125 -8.27 -3.97 -0.06
N GLN A 126 -7.46 -4.88 -0.62
CA GLN A 126 -7.84 -6.26 -0.85
C GLN A 126 -6.77 -7.20 -0.34
N TRP A 127 -7.22 -8.29 0.30
CA TRP A 127 -6.33 -9.40 0.57
C TRP A 127 -6.30 -10.32 -0.64
N GLU A 128 -5.20 -10.29 -1.38
CA GLU A 128 -4.95 -11.23 -2.48
C GLU A 128 -4.10 -12.40 -1.99
N LEU A 129 -4.70 -13.58 -1.91
CA LEU A 129 -4.02 -14.85 -2.11
C LEU A 129 -4.38 -15.35 -3.52
N PRO A 130 -3.56 -16.21 -4.16
CA PRO A 130 -3.84 -16.76 -5.50
C PRO A 130 -5.22 -17.41 -5.67
N THR A 131 -5.90 -17.76 -4.57
CA THR A 131 -7.17 -18.49 -4.57
C THR A 131 -8.29 -17.85 -3.74
N ARG A 132 -8.04 -16.76 -3.02
CA ARG A 132 -9.06 -16.10 -2.18
C ARG A 132 -8.87 -14.59 -2.15
N THR A 133 -9.90 -13.88 -2.58
CA THR A 133 -10.12 -12.47 -2.29
C THR A 133 -11.04 -12.36 -1.08
N SER A 134 -10.53 -11.91 0.06
CA SER A 134 -11.42 -11.40 1.13
C SER A 134 -11.46 -9.88 1.02
N VAL A 135 -12.66 -9.31 0.96
CA VAL A 135 -12.86 -7.87 0.98
C VAL A 135 -12.44 -7.36 2.36
N ALA A 136 -11.43 -6.48 2.42
CA ALA A 136 -11.07 -5.82 3.66
C ALA A 136 -12.22 -4.91 4.11
N GLU A 137 -12.27 -4.62 5.40
CA GLU A 137 -13.21 -3.65 5.93
C GLU A 137 -12.95 -2.24 5.37
N SER A 138 -13.88 -1.33 5.64
CA SER A 138 -13.90 0.03 5.12
C SER A 138 -12.57 0.78 5.34
N ILE A 139 -11.72 0.79 4.32
CA ILE A 139 -10.60 1.72 4.22
C ILE A 139 -11.00 2.89 3.32
N TRP A 140 -10.45 4.06 3.62
CA TRP A 140 -10.55 5.23 2.77
C TRP A 140 -9.17 5.49 2.19
N ILE A 141 -9.09 5.55 0.87
CA ILE A 141 -7.88 5.90 0.16
C ILE A 141 -8.16 7.16 -0.62
N ASN A 142 -7.20 8.09 -0.59
CA ASN A 142 -7.17 9.25 -1.45
C ASN A 142 -5.78 9.33 -2.10
N GLN A 143 -5.75 9.74 -3.36
CA GLN A 143 -4.54 9.98 -4.15
C GLN A 143 -3.42 8.91 -4.03
N VAL A 144 -3.30 8.02 -5.02
CA VAL A 144 -2.19 7.06 -5.12
C VAL A 144 -1.27 7.47 -6.26
N ALA A 145 0.03 7.55 -6.00
CA ALA A 145 1.05 7.90 -6.98
C ALA A 145 2.17 6.86 -6.97
N LEU A 146 2.60 6.44 -8.15
CA LEU A 146 3.74 5.55 -8.36
C LEU A 146 4.85 6.30 -9.08
N TRP A 147 6.10 6.14 -8.63
CA TRP A 147 7.27 6.83 -9.16
C TRP A 147 8.28 5.81 -9.70
N LYS A 148 9.00 6.19 -10.76
CA LYS A 148 10.05 5.36 -11.40
C LYS A 148 11.36 5.33 -10.62
N SER A 149 11.54 6.26 -9.69
CA SER A 149 12.74 6.41 -8.86
C SER A 149 12.37 6.51 -7.39
N GLU A 150 13.30 6.10 -6.52
CA GLU A 150 13.19 6.36 -5.09
C GLU A 150 13.11 7.88 -4.85
N LEU A 151 12.11 8.29 -4.07
CA LEU A 151 11.99 9.66 -3.60
C LEU A 151 12.76 9.83 -2.30
N THR A 152 13.45 10.95 -2.15
CA THR A 152 14.07 11.36 -0.89
C THR A 152 13.01 11.68 0.17
N ARG A 153 13.41 11.70 1.44
CA ARG A 153 12.50 12.07 2.54
C ARG A 153 11.91 13.48 2.36
N ASP A 154 12.67 14.42 1.85
CA ASP A 154 12.21 15.79 1.62
C ASP A 154 11.25 15.88 0.44
N GLU A 155 11.52 15.15 -0.65
CA GLU A 155 10.58 15.05 -1.78
C GLU A 155 9.27 14.39 -1.35
N ILE A 156 9.34 13.32 -0.54
CA ILE A 156 8.15 12.68 0.02
C ILE A 156 7.38 13.67 0.87
N ARG A 157 8.04 14.38 1.80
CA ARG A 157 7.39 15.38 2.65
C ARG A 157 6.76 16.51 1.82
N ASN A 158 7.44 16.98 0.78
CA ASN A 158 6.94 18.03 -0.11
C ASN A 158 5.76 17.55 -0.96
N ASN A 159 5.83 16.34 -1.50
CA ASN A 159 4.76 15.72 -2.28
C ASN A 159 3.55 15.40 -1.41
N MET A 160 3.76 15.07 -0.15
CA MET A 160 2.68 14.85 0.80
C MET A 160 1.91 16.13 1.11
N ARG A 161 2.56 17.30 1.12
CA ARG A 161 1.93 18.60 1.38
C ARG A 161 1.11 19.17 0.22
N ARG A 162 1.09 18.51 -0.94
CA ARG A 162 0.45 19.03 -2.15
C ARG A 162 -0.27 17.95 -2.93
N VAL A 163 -1.20 18.38 -3.77
CA VAL A 163 -1.76 17.51 -4.80
C VAL A 163 -0.66 17.22 -5.83
N VAL A 164 -0.39 15.94 -6.08
CA VAL A 164 0.62 15.53 -7.06
C VAL A 164 0.17 15.94 -8.45
N LYS A 165 1.06 16.60 -9.19
CA LYS A 165 0.77 17.05 -10.57
C LYS A 165 1.19 15.96 -11.56
N VAL A 166 0.49 15.89 -12.69
CA VAL A 166 0.84 14.96 -13.78
C VAL A 166 2.21 15.27 -14.38
N SER A 167 2.65 16.53 -14.30
CA SER A 167 3.93 17.00 -14.83
C SER A 167 5.13 16.72 -13.91
N GLU A 168 4.96 15.98 -12.81
CA GLU A 168 6.07 15.72 -11.89
C GLU A 168 7.09 14.75 -12.53
N PRO A 169 8.39 15.02 -12.38
CA PRO A 169 9.43 14.21 -12.99
C PRO A 169 9.42 12.79 -12.42
N ASN A 170 9.65 11.79 -13.27
CA ASN A 170 9.68 10.37 -12.87
C ASN A 170 8.35 9.80 -12.34
N LEU A 171 7.23 10.52 -12.44
CA LEU A 171 5.92 9.97 -12.15
C LEU A 171 5.56 8.89 -13.19
N ALA A 172 5.16 7.71 -12.70
CA ALA A 172 4.75 6.58 -13.53
C ALA A 172 3.22 6.50 -13.66
N ASN A 173 2.52 6.64 -12.53
CA ASN A 173 1.07 6.51 -12.43
C ASN A 173 0.52 7.47 -11.38
N LEU A 174 -0.69 7.98 -11.60
CA LEU A 174 -1.40 8.79 -10.64
C LEU A 174 -2.91 8.50 -10.70
N TRP A 175 -3.46 8.01 -9.60
CA TRP A 175 -4.88 7.78 -9.40
C TRP A 175 -5.39 8.77 -8.36
N LYS A 176 -6.29 9.67 -8.78
CA LYS A 176 -6.76 10.77 -7.92
C LYS A 176 -8.01 10.46 -7.12
N PHE A 177 -8.77 9.43 -7.51
CA PHE A 177 -10.04 9.09 -6.86
C PHE A 177 -11.01 10.28 -6.87
N THR A 178 -11.19 10.89 -8.04
CA THR A 178 -12.07 12.06 -8.25
C THR A 178 -13.25 11.77 -9.18
N GLU A 179 -13.48 10.49 -9.50
CA GLU A 179 -14.48 10.02 -10.46
C GLU A 179 -15.91 10.06 -9.91
N GLY A 180 -16.11 10.42 -8.64
CA GLY A 180 -17.41 10.48 -7.98
C GLY A 180 -17.91 9.11 -7.52
N GLN A 181 -18.09 8.18 -8.46
CA GLN A 181 -18.53 6.81 -8.16
C GLN A 181 -18.10 5.84 -9.26
N GLY A 182 -17.88 4.58 -8.90
CA GLY A 182 -17.69 3.51 -9.87
C GLY A 182 -16.57 2.54 -9.52
N LEU A 183 -16.41 1.54 -10.39
CA LEU A 183 -15.46 0.46 -10.22
C LEU A 183 -14.12 0.71 -10.92
N MET A 184 -13.93 1.89 -11.52
CA MET A 184 -12.71 2.24 -12.22
C MET A 184 -12.19 3.56 -11.67
N VAL A 185 -10.89 3.59 -11.38
CA VAL A 185 -10.17 4.81 -11.04
C VAL A 185 -9.13 5.03 -12.13
N GLN A 186 -9.18 6.18 -12.77
CA GLN A 186 -8.36 6.45 -13.95
C GLN A 186 -6.93 6.79 -13.54
N ASP A 187 -5.96 6.19 -14.22
CA ASP A 187 -4.58 6.67 -14.19
C ASP A 187 -4.43 7.85 -15.15
N VAL A 188 -4.21 9.03 -14.60
CA VAL A 188 -4.10 10.26 -15.40
C VAL A 188 -2.72 10.45 -16.05
N VAL A 189 -1.79 9.49 -15.90
CA VAL A 189 -0.43 9.56 -16.48
C VAL A 189 -0.24 8.56 -17.61
N SER A 190 -0.52 7.28 -17.38
CA SER A 190 -0.18 6.19 -18.33
C SER A 190 -1.36 5.29 -18.71
N ASN A 191 -2.58 5.61 -18.26
CA ASN A 191 -3.81 4.86 -18.56
C ASN A 191 -3.84 3.42 -18.00
N ASN A 192 -3.01 3.10 -17.00
CA ASN A 192 -3.10 1.86 -16.24
C ASN A 192 -4.17 2.01 -15.14
N ASN A 193 -5.43 1.89 -15.50
CA ASN A 193 -6.54 2.13 -14.59
C ASN A 193 -6.64 1.07 -13.48
N LEU A 194 -7.07 1.49 -12.29
CA LEU A 194 -7.38 0.56 -11.21
C LEU A 194 -8.83 0.08 -11.35
N HIS A 195 -9.01 -1.23 -11.25
CA HIS A 195 -10.31 -1.87 -11.26
C HIS A 195 -10.67 -2.34 -9.85
N MET A 196 -11.71 -1.76 -9.28
CA MET A 196 -12.23 -2.12 -7.98
C MET A 196 -13.27 -3.23 -8.11
N LEU A 197 -13.26 -4.17 -7.17
CA LEU A 197 -14.30 -5.18 -7.08
C LEU A 197 -15.55 -4.53 -6.47
N GLY A 198 -16.69 -4.64 -7.17
CA GLY A 198 -17.99 -4.26 -6.61
C GLY A 198 -18.45 -5.30 -5.58
N TYR A 199 -18.99 -4.84 -4.45
CA TYR A 199 -19.60 -5.75 -3.47
C TYR A 199 -21.12 -5.58 -3.49
N GLY A 200 -21.82 -6.54 -4.11
CA GLY A 200 -23.28 -6.48 -4.29
C GLY A 200 -23.71 -5.24 -5.08
N ARG A 201 -24.63 -4.44 -4.53
CA ARG A 201 -25.09 -3.15 -5.13
C ARG A 201 -24.26 -1.93 -4.72
N ARG A 202 -23.19 -2.10 -3.92
CA ARG A 202 -22.37 -0.98 -3.44
C ARG A 202 -21.18 -0.77 -4.37
N THR A 203 -21.12 0.39 -4.99
CA THR A 203 -19.94 0.89 -5.70
C THR A 203 -19.13 1.78 -4.77
N PRO A 204 -17.80 1.78 -4.89
CA PRO A 204 -16.96 2.79 -4.24
C PRO A 204 -17.46 4.20 -4.57
N ILE A 205 -17.47 5.06 -3.55
CA ILE A 205 -17.83 6.47 -3.64
C ILE A 205 -16.54 7.26 -3.45
N TRP A 206 -16.30 8.18 -4.38
CA TRP A 206 -15.13 9.03 -4.46
C TRP A 206 -15.59 10.49 -4.35
N THR A 207 -15.90 10.93 -3.14
CA THR A 207 -16.30 12.33 -2.90
C THR A 207 -15.06 13.21 -2.69
N LEU A 208 -15.07 14.38 -3.32
CA LEU A 208 -14.11 15.47 -3.06
C LEU A 208 -14.14 15.93 -1.60
#